data_AF-A0A183VAB6-F1
#
_entry.id   AF-A0A183VAB6-F1
#
_cell.length_a   1.000
_cell.length_b   1.000
_cell.length_c   1.000
_cell.angle_alpha   90.00
_cell.angle_beta   90.00
_cell.angle_gamma   90.00
#
_symmetry.space_group_name_H-M   'P 1'
#
loop_
_entity.id
_entity.type
_entity.pdbx_description
1 polymer ?
#
loop_
_entity_poly.entity_id
_entity_poly.type
_entity_poly.pdbx_seq_one_letter_code
_entity_poly.pdbx_strand_id
1 'polypeptide(L)'
;MFGMLTCRSHFIFVTAGRTMAGWAIALLFVDQYVVLALWKKIAGHLQAFFMCSLAMVALIASIVLVPSLFFVQINEVVLHEEHTSPNTLLRIRTFTCLTRLPRTFSPYANALNVILDFLMPLLVVLVMSRKTSIILAAANGSTRLCQKKICICLAVLATMHFIAYLPHWIAVFLVLVHDTWQLEAPQWLQTMLGDAVLLLPQITASTAWMPASYLSAQLCSRSYSYEMVTEASACRTSTLKRNSQMANTDFSRHSVAVTL
;
A
#
# COMPACT_ATOMS: atom_id res chain seq x y z
N MET A 1 24.88 14.44 17.28
CA MET A 1 24.61 15.82 16.84
C MET A 1 23.13 16.20 16.82
N PHE A 2 22.18 15.33 16.43
CA PHE A 2 20.77 15.73 16.28
C PHE A 2 19.84 15.45 17.50
N GLY A 3 20.35 14.83 18.57
CA GLY A 3 19.58 14.57 19.80
C GLY A 3 18.53 13.45 19.69
N MET A 4 17.83 13.18 20.80
CA MET A 4 16.86 12.06 20.88
C MET A 4 15.56 12.34 20.11
N LEU A 5 15.16 13.62 20.03
CA LEU A 5 13.93 14.02 19.36
C LEU A 5 13.97 13.69 17.86
N THR A 6 15.05 14.05 17.17
CA THR A 6 15.20 13.78 15.73
C THR A 6 15.33 12.29 15.44
N CYS A 7 16.00 11.51 16.29
CA CYS A 7 16.04 10.06 16.19
C CYS A 7 14.64 9.44 16.31
N ARG A 8 13.84 9.86 17.29
CA ARG A 8 12.44 9.41 17.42
C ARG A 8 11.59 9.82 16.22
N SER A 9 11.67 11.05 15.77
CA SER A 9 10.93 11.53 14.58
C SER A 9 11.31 10.75 13.33
N HIS A 10 12.60 10.58 13.06
CA HIS A 10 13.09 9.80 11.93
C HIS A 10 12.55 8.36 11.99
N PHE A 11 12.63 7.73 13.16
CA PHE A 11 12.11 6.38 13.36
C PHE A 11 10.60 6.29 13.10
N ILE A 12 9.82 7.27 13.58
CA ILE A 12 8.38 7.36 13.32
C ILE A 12 8.12 7.46 11.82
N PHE A 13 8.75 8.41 11.13
CA PHE A 13 8.47 8.65 9.72
C PHE A 13 8.84 7.46 8.84
N VAL A 14 9.98 6.83 9.09
CA VAL A 14 10.42 5.64 8.35
C VAL A 14 9.46 4.47 8.58
N THR A 15 9.11 4.20 9.85
CA THR A 15 8.24 3.08 10.20
C THR A 15 6.82 3.30 9.71
N ALA A 16 6.24 4.46 9.99
CA ALA A 16 4.90 4.84 9.55
C ALA A 16 4.82 4.86 8.01
N GLY A 17 5.81 5.47 7.34
CA GLY A 17 5.85 5.55 5.88
C GLY A 17 5.86 4.18 5.23
N ARG A 18 6.67 3.25 5.77
CA ARG A 18 6.69 1.86 5.31
C ARG A 18 5.34 1.16 5.52
N THR A 19 4.78 1.21 6.73
CA THR A 19 3.49 0.58 7.05
C THR A 19 2.37 1.14 6.17
N MET A 20 2.25 2.46 6.09
CA MET A 20 1.23 3.12 5.28
C MET A 20 1.38 2.79 3.80
N ALA A 21 2.60 2.74 3.26
CA ALA A 21 2.83 2.41 1.86
C ALA A 21 2.39 0.97 1.52
N GLY A 22 2.78 -0.01 2.34
CA GLY A 22 2.38 -1.42 2.12
C GLY A 22 0.86 -1.60 2.15
N TRP A 23 0.19 -0.98 3.12
CA TRP A 23 -1.26 -1.03 3.25
C TRP A 23 -2.00 -0.23 2.18
N ALA A 24 -1.48 0.94 1.77
CA ALA A 24 -2.05 1.71 0.67
C ALA A 24 -2.03 0.89 -0.63
N ILE A 25 -0.92 0.21 -0.94
CA ILE A 25 -0.83 -0.69 -2.09
C ILE A 25 -1.86 -1.82 -1.96
N ALA A 26 -1.96 -2.48 -0.81
CA ALA A 26 -2.94 -3.53 -0.59
C ALA A 26 -4.38 -3.04 -0.80
N LEU A 27 -4.72 -1.85 -0.29
CA LEU A 27 -6.03 -1.23 -0.48
C LEU A 27 -6.32 -0.88 -1.93
N LEU A 28 -5.33 -0.47 -2.73
CA LEU A 28 -5.54 -0.25 -4.16
C LEU A 28 -5.98 -1.53 -4.88
N PHE A 29 -5.45 -2.71 -4.50
CA PHE A 29 -5.92 -3.98 -5.04
C PHE A 29 -7.34 -4.33 -4.57
N VAL A 30 -7.68 -4.03 -3.31
CA VAL A 30 -9.05 -4.19 -2.80
C VAL A 30 -10.01 -3.29 -3.56
N ASP A 31 -9.66 -2.02 -3.79
CA ASP A 31 -10.46 -1.06 -4.55
C ASP A 31 -10.72 -1.56 -5.98
N GLN A 32 -9.69 -2.07 -6.67
CA GLN A 32 -9.90 -2.66 -8.00
C GLN A 32 -10.87 -3.83 -7.99
N TYR A 33 -10.78 -4.71 -6.98
CA TYR A 33 -11.72 -5.82 -6.84
C TYR A 33 -13.15 -5.31 -6.56
N VAL A 34 -13.31 -4.34 -5.65
CA VAL A 34 -14.61 -3.75 -5.29
C VAL A 34 -15.27 -3.09 -6.50
N VAL A 35 -14.52 -2.31 -7.29
CA VAL A 35 -15.01 -1.66 -8.49
C VAL A 35 -15.45 -2.69 -9.55
N LEU A 36 -14.74 -3.80 -9.71
CA LEU A 36 -15.10 -4.81 -10.70
C LEU A 36 -16.25 -5.73 -10.27
N ALA A 37 -16.26 -6.15 -9.01
CA ALA A 37 -17.18 -7.18 -8.51
C ALA A 37 -18.42 -6.61 -7.83
N LEU A 38 -18.30 -5.46 -7.16
CA LEU A 38 -19.27 -4.98 -6.17
C LEU A 38 -19.77 -3.55 -6.42
N TRP A 39 -19.37 -2.89 -7.50
CA TRP A 39 -19.73 -1.50 -7.80
C TRP A 39 -21.23 -1.20 -7.63
N LYS A 40 -22.10 -2.04 -8.22
CA LYS A 40 -23.57 -1.86 -8.14
C LYS A 40 -24.11 -1.90 -6.71
N LYS A 41 -23.42 -2.60 -5.79
CA LYS A 41 -23.84 -2.75 -4.39
C LYS A 41 -23.26 -1.65 -3.48
N ILE A 42 -22.10 -1.10 -3.83
CA ILE A 42 -21.31 -0.22 -2.93
C ILE A 42 -21.29 1.24 -3.39
N ALA A 43 -21.80 1.58 -4.58
CA ALA A 43 -21.76 2.95 -5.13
C ALA A 43 -22.24 4.04 -4.15
N GLY A 44 -23.29 3.78 -3.36
CA GLY A 44 -23.81 4.73 -2.36
C GLY A 44 -23.00 4.81 -1.04
N HIS A 45 -22.07 3.90 -0.81
CA HIS A 45 -21.29 3.79 0.43
C HIS A 45 -19.78 3.93 0.21
N LEU A 46 -19.35 4.40 -0.97
CA LEU A 46 -17.94 4.50 -1.33
C LEU A 46 -17.15 5.42 -0.38
N GLN A 47 -17.74 6.54 0.04
CA GLN A 47 -17.11 7.47 0.98
C GLN A 47 -16.90 6.83 2.36
N ALA A 48 -17.90 6.08 2.85
CA ALA A 48 -17.78 5.36 4.12
C ALA A 48 -16.71 4.25 4.03
N PHE A 49 -16.66 3.54 2.91
CA PHE A 49 -15.63 2.52 2.65
C PHE A 49 -14.22 3.12 2.64
N PHE A 50 -14.05 4.28 2.01
CA PHE A 50 -12.77 5.01 2.01
C PHE A 50 -12.36 5.45 3.41
N MET A 51 -13.27 6.05 4.18
CA MET A 51 -13.00 6.48 5.56
C MET A 51 -12.67 5.30 6.48
N CYS A 52 -13.38 4.18 6.36
CA CYS A 52 -13.07 2.95 7.09
C CYS A 52 -11.68 2.41 6.72
N SER A 53 -11.31 2.43 5.44
CA SER A 53 -10.01 1.98 4.98
C SER A 53 -8.89 2.87 5.55
N LEU A 54 -9.07 4.19 5.53
CA LEU A 54 -8.12 5.14 6.13
C LEU A 54 -7.98 4.93 7.64
N ALA A 55 -9.09 4.77 8.35
CA ALA A 55 -9.10 4.49 9.79
C ALA A 55 -8.38 3.17 10.11
N MET A 56 -8.56 2.13 9.30
CA MET A 56 -7.88 0.85 9.45
C MET A 56 -6.36 0.99 9.29
N VAL A 57 -5.89 1.72 8.27
CA VAL A 57 -4.44 1.98 8.09
C VAL A 57 -3.86 2.78 9.25
N ALA A 58 -4.57 3.82 9.71
CA ALA A 58 -4.14 4.63 10.85
C ALA A 58 -4.05 3.80 12.15
N LEU A 59 -5.00 2.89 12.37
CA LEU A 59 -5.00 1.99 13.51
C LEU A 59 -3.82 1.02 13.45
N ILE A 60 -3.58 0.39 12.30
CA ILE A 60 -2.45 -0.55 12.12
C ILE A 60 -1.12 0.16 12.31
N ALA A 61 -0.94 1.34 11.70
CA ALA A 61 0.27 2.15 11.90
C ALA A 61 0.48 2.49 13.38
N SER A 62 -0.59 2.84 14.10
CA SER A 62 -0.51 3.12 15.55
C SER A 62 -0.09 1.89 16.35
N ILE A 63 -0.67 0.72 16.06
CA ILE A 63 -0.33 -0.55 16.73
C ILE A 63 1.14 -0.90 16.54
N VAL A 64 1.69 -0.67 15.35
CA VAL A 64 3.10 -0.96 15.03
C VAL A 64 4.04 0.07 15.66
N LEU A 65 3.68 1.36 15.63
CA LEU A 65 4.54 2.45 16.11
C LEU A 65 4.62 2.53 17.64
N VAL A 66 3.50 2.35 18.33
CA VAL A 66 3.41 2.60 19.78
C VAL A 66 4.41 1.78 20.58
N PRO A 67 4.56 0.45 20.38
CA PRO A 67 5.55 -0.33 21.11
C PRO A 67 6.97 0.19 20.85
N SER A 68 7.31 0.49 19.59
CA SER A 68 8.65 0.91 19.22
C SER A 68 9.04 2.26 19.81
N LEU A 69 8.10 3.19 19.95
CA LEU A 69 8.34 4.54 20.50
C LEU A 69 8.88 4.54 21.93
N PHE A 70 8.45 3.61 22.77
CA PHE A 70 8.92 3.51 24.15
C PHE A 70 10.35 2.96 24.26
N PHE A 71 10.82 2.24 23.23
CA PHE A 71 12.12 1.54 23.25
C PHE A 71 13.17 2.14 22.29
N VAL A 72 12.90 3.31 21.68
CA VAL A 72 13.91 4.03 20.88
C VAL A 72 14.99 4.59 21.81
N GLN A 73 16.24 4.19 21.58
CA GLN A 73 17.42 4.70 22.28
C GLN A 73 18.51 5.09 21.28
N ILE A 74 19.37 6.04 21.66
CA ILE A 74 20.60 6.33 20.91
C ILE A 74 21.67 5.37 21.42
N ASN A 75 22.17 4.50 20.56
CA ASN A 75 23.26 3.59 20.92
C ASN A 75 24.58 4.09 20.36
N GLU A 76 25.62 4.04 21.17
CA GLU A 76 27.00 4.20 20.75
C GLU A 76 27.49 2.87 20.16
N VAL A 77 27.82 2.88 18.86
CA VAL A 77 28.50 1.78 18.18
C VAL A 77 29.94 2.21 17.94
N VAL A 78 30.88 1.46 18.50
CA VAL A 78 32.32 1.68 18.29
C VAL A 78 32.72 0.92 17.02
N LEU A 79 33.00 1.63 15.92
CA LEU A 79 33.33 1.00 14.64
C LEU A 79 34.79 0.57 14.53
N HIS A 80 35.68 1.27 15.22
CA HIS A 80 37.11 0.98 15.16
C HIS A 80 37.81 1.49 16.42
N GLU A 81 38.61 0.60 17.03
CA GLU A 81 39.56 0.94 18.07
C GLU A 81 40.95 0.58 17.54
N GLU A 82 41.71 1.59 17.15
CA GLU A 82 43.09 1.40 16.70
C GLU A 82 44.03 2.08 17.70
N HIS A 83 45.00 1.31 18.21
CA HIS A 83 46.03 1.81 19.12
C HIS A 83 47.19 2.37 18.30
N THR A 84 47.20 3.69 18.11
CA THR A 84 48.20 4.36 17.25
C THR A 84 49.51 4.65 17.99
N SER A 85 49.54 4.63 19.33
CA SER A 85 50.73 4.82 20.18
C SER A 85 50.45 4.34 21.62
N PRO A 86 51.45 4.18 22.53
CA PRO A 86 51.25 3.57 23.85
C PRO A 86 50.29 4.32 24.79
N ASN A 87 49.79 5.51 24.42
CA ASN A 87 48.82 6.28 25.21
C ASN A 87 47.72 6.99 24.38
N THR A 88 47.55 6.68 23.09
CA THR A 88 46.50 7.30 22.26
C THR A 88 45.62 6.25 21.62
N LEU A 89 44.38 6.16 22.10
CA LEU A 89 43.34 5.30 21.57
C LEU A 89 42.45 6.12 20.63
N LEU A 90 42.55 5.86 19.32
CA LEU A 90 41.66 6.47 18.34
C LEU A 90 40.36 5.66 18.31
N ARG A 91 39.30 6.19 18.93
CA ARG A 91 37.97 5.56 18.98
C ARG A 91 37.01 6.27 18.03
N ILE A 92 36.66 5.64 16.91
CA ILE A 92 35.61 6.16 16.03
C ILE A 92 34.26 5.72 16.61
N ARG A 93 33.58 6.64 17.28
CA ARG A 93 32.22 6.44 17.80
C ARG A 93 31.21 6.87 16.76
N THR A 94 30.31 5.98 16.38
CA THR A 94 29.10 6.38 15.65
C THR A 94 27.89 6.17 16.56
N PHE A 95 26.92 7.06 16.44
CA PHE A 95 25.67 6.98 17.18
C PHE A 95 24.60 6.49 16.23
N THR A 96 24.06 5.30 16.46
CA THR A 96 22.97 4.75 15.66
C THR A 96 21.66 4.84 16.42
N CYS A 97 20.61 5.24 15.71
CA CYS A 97 19.25 5.31 16.23
C CYS A 97 18.61 3.92 16.10
N LEU A 98 18.51 3.17 17.19
CA LEU A 98 18.03 1.78 17.17
C LEU A 98 17.00 1.57 18.28
N THR A 99 16.01 0.72 18.00
CA THR A 99 15.07 0.25 19.01
C THR A 99 15.68 -0.92 19.77
N ARG A 100 15.87 -0.77 21.08
CA ARG A 100 16.34 -1.85 21.94
C ARG A 100 15.18 -2.42 22.72
N LEU A 101 14.56 -3.48 22.19
CA LEU A 101 13.50 -4.16 22.89
C LEU A 101 14.09 -5.09 23.97
N PRO A 102 13.45 -5.22 25.14
CA PRO A 102 13.80 -6.26 26.11
C PRO A 102 13.71 -7.63 25.43
N ARG A 103 14.67 -8.54 25.72
CA ARG A 103 14.71 -9.88 25.11
C ARG A 103 13.40 -10.67 25.25
N THR A 104 12.66 -10.45 26.33
CA THR A 104 11.35 -11.10 26.56
C THR A 104 10.24 -10.57 25.65
N PHE A 105 10.31 -9.32 25.20
CA PHE A 105 9.28 -8.66 24.39
C PHE A 105 9.65 -8.57 22.91
N SER A 106 10.95 -8.60 22.60
CA SER A 106 11.53 -8.54 21.25
C SER A 106 10.89 -9.54 20.25
N PRO A 107 10.76 -10.85 20.54
CA PRO A 107 10.24 -11.80 19.55
C PRO A 107 8.77 -11.52 19.21
N TYR A 108 7.94 -11.15 20.19
CA TYR A 108 6.52 -10.86 19.97
C TYR A 108 6.31 -9.60 19.14
N ALA A 109 7.03 -8.53 19.46
CA ALA A 109 6.93 -7.28 18.72
C ALA A 109 7.46 -7.42 17.28
N ASN A 110 8.59 -8.10 17.10
CA ASN A 110 9.16 -8.34 15.78
C ASN A 110 8.26 -9.26 14.94
N ALA A 111 7.68 -10.30 15.54
CA ALA A 111 6.70 -11.17 14.87
C ALA A 111 5.47 -10.39 14.42
N LEU A 112 4.90 -9.57 15.32
CA LEU A 112 3.74 -8.73 15.04
C LEU A 112 4.03 -7.78 13.86
N ASN A 113 5.19 -7.12 13.88
CA ASN A 113 5.60 -6.21 12.81
C ASN A 113 5.74 -6.94 11.47
N VAL A 114 6.40 -8.10 11.43
CA VAL A 114 6.53 -8.91 10.20
C VAL A 114 5.16 -9.32 9.67
N ILE A 115 4.25 -9.72 10.55
CA ILE A 115 2.91 -10.15 10.16
C ILE A 115 2.11 -8.96 9.61
N LEU A 116 2.02 -7.85 10.35
CA LEU A 116 1.14 -6.73 10.01
C LEU A 116 1.67 -5.84 8.89
N ASP A 117 2.97 -5.59 8.83
CA ASP A 117 3.54 -4.66 7.83
C ASP A 117 3.96 -5.36 6.53
N PHE A 118 4.19 -6.67 6.55
CA PHE A 118 4.68 -7.40 5.38
C PHE A 118 3.76 -8.54 4.95
N LEU A 119 3.57 -9.57 5.78
CA LEU A 119 2.87 -10.79 5.36
C LEU A 119 1.39 -10.53 5.06
N MET A 120 0.70 -9.79 5.93
CA MET A 120 -0.72 -9.49 5.78
C MET A 120 -1.01 -8.64 4.53
N PRO A 121 -0.36 -7.48 4.29
CA PRO A 121 -0.59 -6.71 3.08
C PRO A 121 -0.17 -7.47 1.82
N LEU A 122 0.92 -8.26 1.86
CA LEU A 122 1.31 -9.13 0.74
C LEU A 122 0.24 -10.18 0.43
N LEU A 123 -0.30 -10.84 1.46
CA LEU A 123 -1.39 -11.81 1.30
C LEU A 123 -2.63 -11.17 0.68
N VAL A 124 -3.01 -9.97 1.14
CA VAL A 124 -4.13 -9.21 0.57
C VAL A 124 -3.89 -8.93 -0.92
N VAL A 125 -2.69 -8.45 -1.29
CA VAL A 125 -2.31 -8.22 -2.69
C VAL A 125 -2.42 -9.50 -3.53
N LEU A 126 -1.89 -10.63 -3.05
CA LEU A 126 -1.94 -11.91 -3.76
C LEU A 126 -3.37 -12.43 -3.93
N VAL A 127 -4.19 -12.38 -2.88
CA VAL A 127 -5.59 -12.84 -2.93
C VAL A 127 -6.41 -11.95 -3.87
N MET A 128 -6.29 -10.62 -3.76
CA MET A 128 -7.09 -9.68 -4.55
C MET A 128 -6.64 -9.63 -6.00
N SER A 129 -5.34 -9.74 -6.28
CA SER A 129 -4.83 -9.85 -7.65
C SER A 129 -5.33 -11.13 -8.34
N ARG A 130 -5.35 -12.26 -7.63
CA ARG A 130 -5.92 -13.52 -8.15
C ARG A 130 -7.40 -13.37 -8.45
N LYS A 131 -8.20 -12.85 -7.50
CA LYS A 131 -9.64 -12.61 -7.70
C LYS A 131 -9.92 -11.68 -8.88
N THR A 132 -9.17 -10.59 -8.98
CA THR A 132 -9.28 -9.62 -10.07
C THR A 132 -8.95 -10.27 -11.42
N SER A 133 -7.92 -11.11 -11.48
CA SER A 133 -7.51 -11.82 -12.69
C SER A 133 -8.58 -12.79 -13.19
N ILE A 134 -9.28 -13.48 -12.27
CA ILE A 134 -10.40 -14.38 -12.62
C ILE A 134 -11.55 -13.59 -13.24
N ILE A 135 -11.93 -12.46 -12.64
CA ILE A 135 -13.01 -11.60 -13.18
C ILE A 135 -12.60 -11.02 -14.54
N LEU A 136 -11.34 -10.61 -14.67
CA LEU A 136 -10.80 -10.03 -15.90
C LEU A 136 -10.77 -11.02 -17.07
N ALA A 137 -10.59 -12.32 -16.78
CA ALA A 137 -10.64 -13.38 -17.78
C ALA A 137 -12.04 -13.54 -18.41
N ALA A 138 -13.10 -13.21 -17.66
CA ALA A 138 -14.48 -13.26 -18.11
C ALA A 138 -14.96 -11.94 -18.77
N ALA A 139 -14.15 -10.88 -18.80
CA ALA A 139 -14.54 -9.56 -19.29
C ALA A 139 -14.34 -9.38 -20.81
N ASN A 140 -15.18 -8.53 -21.41
CA ASN A 140 -15.12 -8.16 -22.83
C ASN A 140 -13.80 -7.43 -23.19
N GLY A 141 -13.38 -7.53 -24.47
CA GLY A 141 -12.05 -7.12 -24.93
C GLY A 141 -11.62 -5.67 -24.62
N SER A 142 -12.49 -4.68 -24.78
CA SER A 142 -12.17 -3.27 -24.54
C SER A 142 -11.99 -2.95 -23.05
N THR A 143 -12.94 -3.39 -22.22
CA THR A 143 -12.87 -3.27 -20.74
C THR A 143 -11.70 -4.05 -20.17
N ARG A 144 -11.39 -5.21 -20.76
CA ARG A 144 -10.27 -6.07 -20.36
C ARG A 144 -8.92 -5.42 -20.58
N LEU A 145 -8.73 -4.74 -21.72
CA LEU A 145 -7.45 -4.08 -22.02
C LEU A 145 -7.15 -2.92 -21.05
N CYS A 146 -8.14 -2.07 -20.78
CA CYS A 146 -7.99 -0.97 -19.83
C CYS A 146 -7.68 -1.48 -18.42
N GLN A 147 -8.46 -2.44 -17.93
CA GLN A 147 -8.26 -3.00 -16.59
C GLN A 147 -6.92 -3.77 -16.48
N LYS A 148 -6.47 -4.43 -17.56
CA LYS A 148 -5.15 -5.09 -17.59
C LYS A 148 -4.02 -4.08 -17.41
N LYS A 149 -4.09 -2.89 -18.02
CA LYS A 149 -3.08 -1.83 -17.84
C LYS A 149 -3.02 -1.38 -16.37
N ILE A 150 -4.17 -1.14 -15.75
CA ILE A 150 -4.26 -0.78 -14.32
C ILE A 150 -3.63 -1.87 -13.44
N CYS A 151 -3.98 -3.14 -13.69
CA CYS A 151 -3.43 -4.26 -12.92
C CYS A 151 -1.92 -4.42 -13.07
N ILE A 152 -1.37 -4.18 -14.27
CA ILE A 152 0.09 -4.22 -14.51
C ILE A 152 0.78 -3.13 -13.70
N CYS A 153 0.25 -1.90 -13.68
CA CYS A 153 0.85 -0.80 -12.93
C CYS A 153 0.82 -1.03 -11.42
N LEU A 154 -0.29 -1.57 -10.92
CA LEU A 154 -0.41 -2.00 -9.52
C LEU A 154 0.57 -3.12 -9.18
N ALA A 155 0.73 -4.10 -10.08
CA ALA A 155 1.69 -5.18 -9.90
C ALA A 155 3.13 -4.64 -9.85
N VAL A 156 3.50 -3.72 -10.74
CA VAL A 156 4.83 -3.06 -10.73
C VAL A 156 5.05 -2.26 -9.44
N LEU A 157 4.05 -1.50 -8.98
CA LEU A 157 4.14 -0.76 -7.73
C LEU A 157 4.32 -1.71 -6.53
N ALA A 158 3.56 -2.80 -6.49
CA ALA A 158 3.65 -3.80 -5.43
C ALA A 158 5.01 -4.51 -5.45
N THR A 159 5.48 -4.98 -6.61
CA THR A 159 6.78 -5.68 -6.70
C THR A 159 7.92 -4.76 -6.30
N MET A 160 7.95 -3.51 -6.76
CA MET A 160 8.98 -2.56 -6.33
C MET A 160 8.97 -2.30 -4.83
N HIS A 161 7.79 -2.21 -4.20
CA HIS A 161 7.70 -2.06 -2.75
C HIS A 161 8.14 -3.31 -1.99
N PHE A 162 7.52 -4.46 -2.24
CA PHE A 162 7.78 -5.67 -1.45
C PHE A 162 9.18 -6.24 -1.68
N ILE A 163 9.75 -6.14 -2.89
CA ILE A 163 11.12 -6.58 -3.16
C ILE A 163 12.11 -5.65 -2.45
N ALA A 164 11.90 -4.33 -2.49
CA ALA A 164 12.82 -3.39 -1.86
C ALA A 164 12.86 -3.49 -0.34
N TYR A 165 11.73 -3.82 0.29
CA TYR A 165 11.66 -4.05 1.73
C TYR A 165 12.00 -5.49 2.14
N LEU A 166 12.19 -6.42 1.19
CA LEU A 166 12.50 -7.80 1.51
C LEU A 166 13.76 -7.97 2.38
N PRO A 167 14.90 -7.31 2.11
CA PRO A 167 16.08 -7.39 2.97
C PRO A 167 15.81 -6.94 4.40
N HIS A 168 14.97 -5.91 4.57
CA HIS A 168 14.58 -5.43 5.88
C HIS A 168 13.83 -6.50 6.67
N TRP A 169 12.85 -7.16 6.04
CA TRP A 169 12.09 -8.21 6.70
C TRP A 169 12.89 -9.48 6.96
N ILE A 170 13.85 -9.80 6.09
CA ILE A 170 14.83 -10.86 6.34
C ILE A 170 15.69 -10.51 7.57
N ALA A 171 16.17 -9.27 7.69
CA ALA A 171 16.96 -8.84 8.85
C ALA A 171 16.15 -8.94 10.16
N VAL A 172 14.89 -8.48 10.17
CA VAL A 172 14.00 -8.61 11.33
C VAL A 172 13.72 -10.07 11.66
N PHE A 173 13.55 -10.92 10.65
CA PHE A 173 13.37 -12.36 10.84
C PHE A 173 14.62 -13.02 11.44
N LEU A 174 15.82 -12.64 10.99
CA LEU A 174 17.08 -13.13 11.58
C LEU A 174 17.23 -12.71 13.04
N VAL A 175 16.82 -11.49 13.41
CA VAL A 175 16.77 -11.06 14.82
C VAL A 175 15.81 -11.94 15.61
N LEU A 176 14.63 -12.24 15.07
CA LEU A 176 13.67 -13.14 15.71
C LEU A 176 14.22 -14.56 15.89
N VAL A 177 14.93 -15.07 14.90
CA VAL A 177 15.59 -16.37 14.95
C VAL A 177 16.69 -16.38 16.02
N HIS A 178 17.48 -15.32 16.10
CA HIS A 178 18.52 -15.16 17.12
C HIS A 178 17.92 -15.10 18.54
N ASP A 179 16.88 -14.29 18.74
CA ASP A 179 16.24 -14.15 20.05
C ASP A 179 15.57 -15.47 20.52
N THR A 180 15.02 -16.25 19.58
CA THR A 180 14.26 -17.48 19.90
C THR A 180 15.16 -18.72 20.01
N TRP A 181 16.13 -18.86 19.11
CA TRP A 181 16.94 -20.08 18.96
C TRP A 181 18.44 -19.87 19.20
N GLN A 182 18.89 -18.65 19.50
CA GLN A 182 20.31 -18.31 19.69
C GLN A 182 21.19 -18.67 18.48
N LEU A 183 20.59 -18.73 17.28
CA LEU A 183 21.30 -18.97 16.03
C LEU A 183 21.88 -17.66 15.52
N GLU A 184 23.19 -17.66 15.23
CA GLU A 184 23.87 -16.50 14.67
C GLU A 184 23.90 -16.57 13.15
N ALA A 185 23.53 -15.47 12.50
CA ALA A 185 23.67 -15.33 11.05
C ALA A 185 25.13 -15.03 10.68
N PRO A 186 25.64 -15.54 9.55
CA PRO A 186 27.02 -15.27 9.13
C PRO A 186 27.24 -13.77 8.86
N GLN A 187 28.44 -13.27 9.17
CA GLN A 187 28.77 -11.84 9.10
C GLN A 187 28.54 -11.23 7.72
N TRP A 188 28.88 -11.94 6.64
CA TRP A 188 28.67 -11.46 5.26
C TRP A 188 27.20 -11.15 4.97
N LEU A 189 26.29 -11.94 5.52
CA LEU A 189 24.85 -11.77 5.34
C LEU A 189 24.34 -10.55 6.10
N GLN A 190 24.84 -10.32 7.32
CA GLN A 190 24.48 -9.16 8.13
C GLN A 190 24.92 -7.85 7.45
N THR A 191 26.15 -7.81 6.91
CA THR A 191 26.67 -6.63 6.19
C THR A 191 25.86 -6.37 4.92
N MET A 192 25.63 -7.40 4.10
CA MET A 192 24.83 -7.27 2.87
C MET A 192 23.42 -6.77 3.17
N LEU A 193 22.75 -7.32 4.19
CA LEU A 193 21.42 -6.88 4.58
C LEU A 193 21.42 -5.44 5.11
N GLY A 194 22.44 -5.05 5.89
CA GLY A 194 22.61 -3.68 6.37
C GLY A 194 22.63 -2.66 5.23
N ASP A 195 23.46 -2.90 4.22
CA ASP A 195 23.58 -2.01 3.05
C ASP A 195 22.29 -2.01 2.21
N ALA A 196 21.71 -3.19 2.00
CA ALA A 196 20.48 -3.36 1.24
C ALA A 196 19.29 -2.61 1.88
N VAL A 197 19.17 -2.66 3.21
CA VAL A 197 18.11 -1.98 3.98
C VAL A 197 18.20 -0.45 3.87
N LEU A 198 19.42 0.09 3.73
CA LEU A 198 19.62 1.53 3.58
C LEU A 198 19.35 2.00 2.13
N LEU A 199 19.68 1.17 1.13
CA LEU A 199 19.64 1.57 -0.27
C LEU A 199 18.28 1.32 -0.93
N LEU A 200 17.74 0.10 -0.84
CA LEU A 200 16.57 -0.33 -1.62
C LEU A 200 15.30 0.47 -1.30
N PRO A 201 14.92 0.71 -0.03
CA PRO A 201 13.76 1.55 0.28
C PRO A 201 13.83 2.96 -0.28
N GLN A 202 15.03 3.56 -0.33
CA GLN A 202 15.24 4.92 -0.85
C GLN A 202 15.09 4.96 -2.37
N ILE A 203 15.62 3.95 -3.07
CA ILE A 203 15.40 3.80 -4.51
C ILE A 203 13.91 3.68 -4.79
N THR A 204 13.18 2.85 -4.03
CA THR A 204 11.72 2.72 -4.22
C THR A 204 10.99 4.02 -3.96
N ALA A 205 11.33 4.76 -2.90
CA ALA A 205 10.72 6.08 -2.65
C ALA A 205 10.95 7.06 -3.81
N SER A 206 12.14 7.05 -4.42
CA SER A 206 12.48 7.93 -5.55
C SER A 206 11.87 7.53 -6.90
N THR A 207 11.45 6.26 -7.05
CA THR A 207 10.97 5.70 -8.33
C THR A 207 9.47 5.37 -8.33
N ALA A 208 8.86 5.19 -7.15
CA ALA A 208 7.46 4.79 -7.00
C ALA A 208 6.46 5.80 -7.59
N TRP A 209 6.85 7.08 -7.74
CA TRP A 209 5.99 8.09 -8.37
C TRP A 209 5.72 7.80 -9.85
N MET A 210 6.62 7.10 -10.55
CA MET A 210 6.46 6.79 -11.98
C MET A 210 5.26 5.86 -12.25
N PRO A 211 5.17 4.64 -11.67
CA PRO A 211 3.97 3.82 -11.86
C PRO A 211 2.73 4.44 -11.19
N ALA A 212 2.88 5.22 -10.11
CA ALA A 212 1.75 5.88 -9.46
C ALA A 212 1.12 6.96 -10.36
N SER A 213 1.94 7.75 -11.05
CA SER A 213 1.48 8.75 -12.03
C SER A 213 0.85 8.10 -13.27
N TYR A 214 1.41 6.99 -13.76
CA TYR A 214 0.78 6.26 -14.85
C TYR A 214 -0.55 5.64 -14.40
N LEU A 215 -0.60 5.07 -13.19
CA LEU A 215 -1.82 4.51 -12.60
C LEU A 215 -2.91 5.58 -12.46
N SER A 216 -2.58 6.77 -11.96
CA SER A 216 -3.55 7.85 -11.82
C SER A 216 -4.11 8.30 -13.17
N ALA A 217 -3.27 8.38 -14.21
CA ALA A 217 -3.72 8.68 -15.57
C ALA A 217 -4.68 7.61 -16.12
N GLN A 218 -4.43 6.32 -15.87
CA GLN A 218 -5.33 5.23 -16.28
C GLN A 218 -6.64 5.21 -15.48
N LEU A 219 -6.60 5.53 -14.18
CA LEU A 219 -7.81 5.63 -13.36
C LEU A 219 -8.69 6.82 -13.78
N CYS A 220 -8.06 7.95 -14.12
CA CYS A 220 -8.74 9.15 -14.59
C CYS A 220 -9.44 8.90 -15.93
N SER A 221 -8.75 8.27 -16.90
CA SER A 221 -9.36 7.93 -18.20
C SER A 221 -10.54 6.96 -18.07
N ARG A 222 -10.46 6.02 -17.11
CA ARG A 222 -11.57 5.13 -16.76
C ARG A 222 -12.76 5.90 -16.17
N SER A 223 -12.52 6.87 -15.28
CA SER A 223 -13.59 7.70 -14.68
C SER A 223 -14.37 8.47 -15.74
N TYR A 224 -13.66 9.17 -16.64
CA TYR A 224 -14.29 9.89 -17.76
C TYR A 224 -15.11 8.97 -18.67
N SER A 225 -14.63 7.75 -18.90
CA SER A 225 -15.37 6.76 -19.70
C SER A 225 -16.68 6.36 -19.04
N TYR A 226 -16.71 6.24 -17.70
CA TYR A 226 -17.96 5.96 -16.98
C TYR A 226 -18.92 7.16 -17.03
N GLU A 227 -18.44 8.39 -16.79
CA GLU A 227 -19.28 9.59 -16.86
C GLU A 227 -19.96 9.72 -18.23
N MET A 228 -19.21 9.56 -19.33
CA MET A 228 -19.78 9.60 -20.68
C MET A 228 -20.84 8.53 -20.93
N VAL A 229 -20.66 7.31 -20.42
CA VAL A 229 -21.70 6.25 -20.54
C VAL A 229 -22.93 6.57 -19.68
N THR A 230 -22.72 7.17 -18.52
CA THR A 230 -23.81 7.54 -17.60
C THR A 230 -24.63 8.70 -18.18
N GLU A 231 -23.97 9.70 -18.76
CA GLU A 231 -24.61 10.81 -19.47
C GLU A 231 -25.32 10.36 -20.74
N ALA A 232 -24.70 9.49 -21.55
CA ALA A 232 -25.33 8.94 -22.75
C ALA A 232 -26.55 8.08 -22.43
N SER A 233 -26.53 7.32 -21.33
CA SER A 233 -27.66 6.52 -20.87
C SER A 233 -28.78 7.37 -20.26
N ALA A 234 -28.45 8.45 -19.53
CA ALA A 234 -29.41 9.45 -19.05
C ALA A 234 -30.06 10.25 -20.21
N CYS A 235 -29.28 10.58 -21.24
CA CYS A 235 -29.77 11.20 -22.46
C CYS A 235 -30.72 10.26 -23.22
N ARG A 236 -30.41 8.95 -23.27
CA ARG A 236 -31.26 7.93 -23.92
C ARG A 236 -32.56 7.66 -23.14
N THR A 237 -32.53 7.69 -21.81
CA THR A 237 -33.74 7.54 -20.98
C THR A 237 -34.63 8.78 -21.04
N SER A 238 -34.05 9.99 -21.11
CA SER A 238 -34.83 11.22 -21.29
C SER A 238 -35.45 11.34 -22.69
N THR A 239 -34.78 10.86 -23.74
CA THR A 239 -35.39 10.76 -25.09
C THR A 239 -36.49 9.70 -25.15
N LEU A 240 -36.31 8.53 -24.54
CA LEU A 240 -37.37 7.52 -24.42
C LEU A 240 -38.59 8.04 -23.66
N LYS A 241 -38.37 8.79 -22.56
CA LYS A 241 -39.44 9.40 -21.76
C LYS A 241 -40.15 10.54 -22.49
N ARG A 242 -39.42 11.31 -23.32
CA ARG A 242 -40.00 12.34 -24.21
C ARG A 242 -40.83 11.72 -25.33
N ASN A 243 -40.34 10.63 -25.93
CA ASN A 243 -41.03 9.94 -27.02
C ASN A 243 -42.30 9.21 -26.53
N SER A 244 -42.29 8.65 -25.31
CA SER A 244 -43.50 8.06 -24.73
C SER A 244 -44.55 9.11 -24.31
N GLN A 245 -44.13 10.31 -23.90
CA GLN A 245 -45.05 11.43 -23.67
C GLN A 245 -45.65 11.97 -24.97
N MET A 246 -44.87 12.06 -26.06
CA MET A 246 -45.40 12.44 -27.39
C MET A 246 -46.36 11.40 -27.97
N ALA A 247 -46.08 10.11 -27.81
CA ALA A 247 -46.98 9.04 -28.26
C ALA A 247 -48.34 9.05 -27.53
N ASN A 248 -48.38 9.42 -26.24
CA ASN A 248 -49.63 9.58 -25.50
C ASN A 248 -50.43 10.83 -25.90
N THR A 249 -49.77 11.90 -26.37
CA THR A 249 -50.48 13.08 -26.89
C THR A 249 -51.05 12.88 -28.30
N ASP A 250 -50.44 12.02 -29.13
CA ASP A 250 -50.98 11.68 -30.45
C ASP A 250 -52.15 10.68 -30.38
N PHE A 251 -52.16 9.77 -29.40
CA PHE A 251 -53.31 8.88 -29.15
C PHE A 251 -54.54 9.66 -28.64
N SER A 252 -54.32 10.77 -27.93
CA SER A 252 -55.37 11.72 -27.53
C SER A 252 -55.96 12.51 -28.69
N ARG A 253 -55.23 12.74 -29.79
CA ARG A 253 -55.75 13.46 -30.97
C ARG A 253 -56.50 12.56 -31.94
N HIS A 254 -56.14 11.28 -32.06
CA HIS A 254 -56.87 10.34 -32.92
C HIS A 254 -58.17 9.81 -32.32
N SER A 255 -58.36 9.90 -31.00
CA SER A 255 -59.60 9.47 -30.34
C SER A 255 -60.75 10.48 -30.43
N VAL A 256 -60.51 11.69 -30.96
CA VAL A 256 -61.55 12.75 -31.11
C VAL A 256 -62.07 12.87 -32.54
N ALA A 257 -61.53 12.11 -33.51
CA ALA A 257 -61.92 12.18 -34.92
C ALA A 257 -62.89 11.05 -35.37
N VAL A 258 -63.39 10.22 -34.45
CA VAL A 258 -64.38 9.17 -34.75
C VAL A 258 -65.59 9.37 -33.85
N THR A 259 -66.31 10.47 -34.06
CA THR A 259 -67.68 10.69 -33.57
C THR A 259 -68.18 11.98 -34.22
N LEU A 260 -68.68 11.84 -35.46
CA LEU A 260 -69.66 12.70 -36.10
C LEU A 260 -70.22 11.95 -37.31
#